data_AF-A0A531MTX9-F1
#
_entry.id   AF-A0A531MTX9-F1
#
_cell.length_a   1.000
_cell.length_b   1.000
_cell.length_c   1.000
_cell.angle_alpha   90.00
_cell.angle_beta   90.00
_cell.angle_gamma   90.00
#
_symmetry.space_group_name_H-M   'P 1'
#
loop_
_entity.id
_entity.type
_entity.pdbx_description
1 polymer ?
#
loop_
_entity_poly.entity_id
_entity_poly.type
_entity_poly.pdbx_seq_one_letter_code
_entity_poly.pdbx_strand_id
1 'polypeptide(L)' 'MTDTSKIREHMEVVGADGVHIGTVDKVDGQRIKLTKADSGEGAHKGHHHYISLALVAE' A
#
# COMPACT_ATOMS: atom_id res chain seq x y z
N MET A 1 -10.15 -8.46 12.04
CA MET A 1 -9.46 -7.15 12.02
C MET A 1 -8.06 -7.46 11.56
N THR A 2 -7.60 -6.82 10.48
CA THR A 2 -6.29 -7.10 9.90
C THR A 2 -5.18 -6.90 10.94
N ASP A 3 -4.38 -7.94 11.17
CA ASP A 3 -3.19 -7.86 12.02
C ASP A 3 -2.09 -7.07 11.33
N THR A 4 -1.93 -5.81 11.73
CA THR A 4 -0.95 -4.89 11.14
C THR A 4 0.49 -5.24 11.48
N SER A 5 0.73 -6.07 12.51
CA SER A 5 2.10 -6.47 12.90
C SER A 5 2.81 -7.28 11.81
N LYS A 6 2.04 -7.85 10.88
CA LYS A 6 2.55 -8.61 9.73
C LYS A 6 2.93 -7.72 8.54
N ILE A 7 2.46 -6.47 8.50
CA ILE A 7 2.73 -5.53 7.41
C ILE A 7 4.03 -4.79 7.73
N ARG A 8 5.04 -4.96 6.88
CA ARG A 8 6.38 -4.38 7.07
C ARG A 8 6.69 -3.39 5.95
N GLU A 9 7.53 -2.40 6.28
CA GLU A 9 8.09 -1.49 5.28
C GLU A 9 8.79 -2.28 4.18
N HIS A 10 8.74 -1.77 2.95
CA HIS A 10 9.29 -2.39 1.75
C HIS A 10 8.63 -3.69 1.27
N MET A 11 7.56 -4.15 1.92
CA MET A 11 6.75 -5.26 1.37
C MET A 11 6.05 -4.84 0.08
N GLU A 12 5.93 -5.78 -0.84
CA GLU A 12 5.11 -5.62 -2.04
C GLU A 12 3.62 -5.71 -1.68
N VAL A 13 2.82 -4.83 -2.28
CA VAL A 13 1.36 -4.86 -2.26
C VAL A 13 0.89 -5.34 -3.61
N VAL A 14 0.25 -6.51 -3.62
CA VAL A 14 -0.25 -7.17 -4.82
C VAL A 14 -1.78 -7.15 -4.80
N GLY A 15 -2.38 -6.84 -5.94
CA GLY A 15 -3.82 -6.90 -6.14
C GLY A 15 -4.33 -8.34 -6.16
N ALA A 16 -5.65 -8.51 -6.00
CA ALA A 16 -6.29 -9.82 -6.09
C ALA A 16 -6.16 -10.47 -7.48
N ASP A 17 -5.82 -9.67 -8.50
CA ASP A 17 -5.49 -10.09 -9.86
C ASP A 17 -4.02 -10.53 -10.03
N GLY A 18 -3.21 -10.47 -8.96
CA GLY A 18 -1.79 -10.81 -8.99
C GLY A 18 -0.90 -9.68 -9.52
N VAL A 19 -1.44 -8.48 -9.75
CA VAL A 19 -0.69 -7.34 -10.30
C VAL A 19 -0.09 -6.50 -9.18
N HIS A 20 1.14 -6.01 -9.40
CA HIS A 20 1.80 -5.07 -8.49
C HIS A 20 0.99 -3.76 -8.38
N ILE A 21 0.64 -3.39 -7.15
CA ILE A 21 -0.07 -2.13 -6.84
C ILE A 21 0.90 -1.10 -6.26
N GLY A 22 1.88 -1.53 -5.48
CA GLY A 22 2.90 -0.66 -4.91
C GLY A 22 3.71 -1.35 -3.83
N THR A 23 4.50 -0.54 -3.13
CA THR A 23 5.38 -0.97 -2.05
C THR A 23 4.97 -0.27 -0.76
N VAL A 24 5.00 -0.97 0.37
CA VAL A 24 4.69 -0.39 1.67
C VAL A 24 5.77 0.63 2.06
N ASP A 25 5.36 1.88 2.29
CA ASP A 25 6.16 2.89 2.99
C ASP A 25 6.04 2.69 4.50
N LYS A 26 4.79 2.68 5.01
CA LYS A 26 4.47 2.38 6.43
C LYS A 26 2.97 2.16 6.63
N VAL A 27 2.59 1.69 7.80
CA VAL A 27 1.20 1.79 8.29
C VAL A 27 0.97 3.16 8.92
N ASP A 28 -0.08 3.86 8.50
CA ASP A 28 -0.47 5.18 8.98
C ASP A 28 -1.94 5.16 9.44
N GLY A 29 -2.13 4.97 10.75
CA GLY A 29 -3.44 4.76 11.36
C GLY A 29 -4.11 3.50 10.83
N GLN A 30 -5.23 3.66 10.14
CA GLN A 30 -6.02 2.56 9.56
C GLN A 30 -5.73 2.31 8.07
N ARG A 31 -4.61 2.83 7.56
CA ARG A 31 -4.25 2.74 6.14
C ARG A 31 -2.80 2.31 5.97
N ILE A 32 -2.53 1.64 4.86
CA ILE A 32 -1.18 1.40 4.35
C ILE A 32 -0.82 2.59 3.47
N LYS A 33 0.30 3.25 3.78
CA LYS A 33 0.89 4.28 2.92
C LYS A 33 1.83 3.59 1.94
N LEU A 34 1.67 3.85 0.65
CA LEU A 34 2.56 3.34 -0.39
C LEU A 34 3.76 4.26 -0.59
N THR A 35 4.86 3.73 -1.11
CA THR A 35 6.03 4.54 -1.42
C THR A 35 5.71 5.57 -2.50
N LYS A 36 6.43 6.69 -2.49
CA LYS A 36 6.28 7.75 -3.50
C LYS A 36 6.79 7.32 -4.88
N ALA A 37 7.62 6.29 -4.94
CA ALA A 37 8.16 5.77 -6.20
C ALA A 37 7.05 5.09 -7.02
N ASP A 38 6.04 4.53 -6.35
CA ASP A 38 4.91 3.84 -6.97
C ASP A 38 3.75 4.78 -7.35
N SER A 39 3.98 6.10 -7.25
CA SER A 39 2.99 7.14 -7.52
C SER A 39 2.67 7.31 -9.02
N GLY A 40 2.57 6.26 -9.83
CA GLY A 40 2.15 6.29 -11.24
C GLY A 40 2.67 7.49 -12.07
N GLU A 41 1.85 7.93 -13.04
CA GLU A 41 2.15 9.10 -13.88
C GLU A 41 1.03 10.14 -13.85
N GLY A 42 1.28 11.30 -14.45
CA GLY A 42 0.29 12.39 -14.56
C GLY A 42 -0.10 12.98 -13.21
N ALA A 43 -1.40 13.14 -12.97
CA ALA A 43 -1.91 13.72 -11.72
C ALA A 43 -1.54 12.89 -10.48
N HIS A 44 -1.27 11.59 -10.64
CA HIS A 44 -0.86 10.70 -9.55
C HIS A 44 0.62 10.83 -9.18
N LYS A 45 1.43 11.44 -10.06
CA LYS A 45 2.89 11.54 -9.90
C LYS A 45 3.28 12.31 -8.64
N GLY A 46 4.22 11.75 -7.90
CA GLY A 46 4.91 12.45 -6.82
C GLY A 46 4.08 12.69 -5.55
N HIS A 47 3.05 11.90 -5.29
CA HIS A 47 2.35 11.90 -4.00
C HIS A 47 2.02 10.48 -3.52
N HIS A 48 2.01 10.26 -2.20
CA HIS A 48 1.73 8.95 -1.64
C HIS A 48 0.27 8.54 -1.83
N HIS A 49 0.06 7.28 -2.23
CA HIS A 49 -1.25 6.64 -2.23
C HIS A 49 -1.46 5.86 -0.94
N TYR A 50 -2.73 5.59 -0.64
CA TYR A 50 -3.13 4.92 0.59
C TYR A 50 -4.16 3.83 0.31
N ILE A 51 -4.03 2.70 0.99
CA ILE A 51 -4.98 1.59 0.95
C ILE A 51 -5.56 1.38 2.35
N SER A 52 -6.87 1.21 2.45
CA SER A 52 -7.52 0.91 3.74
C SER A 52 -7.15 -0.48 4.22
N LEU A 53 -6.83 -0.63 5.51
CA LEU A 53 -6.59 -1.95 6.11
C LEU A 53 -7.80 -2.89 6.00
N ALA A 54 -9.00 -2.33 5.86
CA ALA A 54 -10.24 -3.11 5.65
C ALA A 54 -10.28 -3.84 4.29
N LEU A 55 -9.36 -3.53 3.37
CA LEU A 55 -9.26 -4.17 2.05
C LEU A 55 -8.16 -5.25 2.00
N VAL A 56 -7.44 -5.48 3.10
CA VAL A 56 -6.39 -6.49 3.18
C VAL A 56 -7.03 -7.85 3.46
N ALA A 57 -6.68 -8.86 2.66
CA ALA A 57 -7.08 -10.24 2.89
C ALA A 57 -6.36 -10.85 4.09
N GLU A 58 -6.99 -11.81 4.79
CA GLU A 58 -6.39 -12.53 5.94
C GLU A 58 -5.47 -13.69 5.54
#